data_AF-A0A372KIN1-F1
#
_entry.id   AF-A0A372KIN1-F1
#
_cell.length_a   1.000
_cell.length_b   1.000
_cell.length_c   1.000
_cell.angle_alpha   90.00
_cell.angle_beta   90.00
_cell.angle_gamma   90.00
#
_symmetry.space_group_name_H-M   'P 1'
#
loop_
_entity.id
_entity.type
_entity.pdbx_description
1 polymer ?
#
loop_
_entity_poly.entity_id
_entity_poly.type
_entity_poly.pdbx_seq_one_letter_code
_entity_poly.pdbx_strand_id
1 'polypeptide(L)'
;QHHEKQKMIEIATSKEARKVYVDFIKKREPQAFTENGIIQSYEIDRDSLEYNPMGGLIIDIFVNNNKDAFVSFNLMDNGDGTYSSAYHIISVEFNALLKKDK
;
A
#
# COMPACT_ATOMS: atom_id res chain seq x y z
N GLN A 1 22.60 -1.06 -7.28
CA GLN A 1 22.15 -1.91 -6.15
C GLN A 1 21.78 -1.11 -4.90
N HIS A 2 22.69 -0.57 -4.07
CA HIS A 2 22.25 0.20 -2.86
C HIS A 2 21.48 1.48 -3.23
N HIS A 3 21.91 2.20 -4.27
CA HIS A 3 21.26 3.44 -4.68
C HIS A 3 19.82 3.24 -5.20
N GLU A 4 19.58 2.16 -5.95
CA GLU A 4 18.23 1.85 -6.47
C GLU A 4 17.28 1.45 -5.35
N LYS A 5 17.72 0.62 -4.38
CA LYS A 5 16.90 0.27 -3.22
C LYS A 5 16.52 1.51 -2.41
N GLN A 6 17.46 2.45 -2.19
CA GLN A 6 17.14 3.70 -1.50
C GLN A 6 16.13 4.55 -2.26
N LYS A 7 16.27 4.68 -3.59
CA LYS A 7 15.29 5.39 -4.43
C LYS A 7 13.90 4.77 -4.35
N MET A 8 13.79 3.44 -4.37
CA MET A 8 12.51 2.75 -4.21
C MET A 8 11.90 3.02 -2.83
N ILE A 9 12.70 3.00 -1.77
CA ILE A 9 12.25 3.32 -0.41
C ILE A 9 11.77 4.78 -0.32
N GLU A 10 12.50 5.73 -0.90
CA GLU A 10 12.11 7.15 -0.95
C GLU A 10 10.76 7.33 -1.65
N ILE A 11 10.56 6.70 -2.81
CA ILE A 11 9.28 6.72 -3.53
C ILE A 11 8.17 6.07 -2.70
N ALA A 12 8.38 4.83 -2.24
CA ALA A 12 7.36 4.05 -1.55
C ALA A 12 6.89 4.72 -0.25
N THR A 13 7.79 5.46 0.43
CA THR A 13 7.51 6.16 1.68
C THR A 13 7.13 7.64 1.51
N SER A 14 7.14 8.16 0.28
CA SER A 14 6.76 9.53 -0.05
C SER A 14 5.31 9.84 0.37
N LYS A 15 5.03 11.12 0.61
CA LYS A 15 3.69 11.57 1.02
C LYS A 15 2.65 11.26 -0.06
N GLU A 16 3.05 11.39 -1.31
CA GLU A 16 2.23 11.23 -2.50
C GLU A 16 1.90 9.75 -2.73
N ALA A 17 2.86 8.84 -2.55
CA ALA A 17 2.62 7.41 -2.59
C ALA A 17 1.72 6.95 -1.44
N ARG A 18 1.99 7.43 -0.21
CA ARG A 18 1.15 7.13 0.97
C ARG A 18 -0.31 7.54 0.78
N LYS A 19 -0.55 8.63 0.05
CA LYS A 19 -1.92 9.07 -0.27
C LYS A 19 -2.68 7.98 -1.03
N VAL A 20 -2.05 7.31 -2.00
CA VAL A 20 -2.67 6.22 -2.76
C VAL A 20 -3.11 5.08 -1.83
N TYR A 21 -2.24 4.68 -0.91
CA TYR A 21 -2.52 3.59 0.03
C TYR A 21 -3.64 3.96 1.01
N VAL A 22 -3.56 5.16 1.60
CA VAL A 22 -4.53 5.64 2.59
C VAL A 22 -5.90 5.82 1.95
N ASP A 23 -5.97 6.40 0.75
CA ASP A 23 -7.23 6.56 0.01
C ASP A 23 -7.85 5.21 -0.32
N PHE A 24 -7.04 4.23 -0.73
CA PHE A 24 -7.50 2.87 -1.01
C PHE A 24 -8.10 2.21 0.25
N ILE A 25 -7.37 2.26 1.37
CA ILE A 25 -7.82 1.68 2.65
C ILE A 25 -9.11 2.37 3.12
N LYS A 26 -9.15 3.71 3.14
CA LYS A 26 -10.34 4.46 3.57
C LYS A 26 -11.55 4.26 2.66
N LYS A 27 -11.34 3.99 1.37
CA LYS A 27 -12.44 3.63 0.46
C LYS A 27 -13.06 2.27 0.82
N ARG A 28 -12.27 1.34 1.36
CA ARG A 28 -12.74 0.02 1.79
C ARG A 28 -13.31 0.04 3.21
N GLU A 29 -12.72 0.84 4.09
CA GLU A 29 -13.10 0.98 5.48
C GLU A 29 -13.02 2.46 5.89
N PRO A 30 -14.13 3.20 5.83
CA PRO A 30 -14.12 4.65 6.06
C PRO A 30 -13.62 5.09 7.44
N GLN A 31 -13.69 4.21 8.45
CA GLN A 31 -13.21 4.48 9.82
C GLN A 31 -11.73 4.10 10.01
N ALA A 32 -11.02 3.72 8.95
CA ALA A 32 -9.63 3.31 9.05
C ALA A 32 -8.77 4.43 9.67
N PHE A 33 -7.82 4.00 10.51
CA PHE A 33 -6.91 4.85 11.28
C PHE A 33 -7.62 5.74 12.31
N THR A 34 -8.73 5.26 12.85
CA THR A 34 -9.46 5.86 13.99
C THR A 34 -9.69 4.81 15.06
N GLU A 35 -10.02 5.21 16.29
CA GLU A 35 -10.30 4.28 17.39
C GLU A 35 -11.41 3.26 17.09
N ASN A 36 -12.37 3.61 16.22
CA ASN A 36 -13.48 2.75 15.82
C ASN A 36 -13.22 1.95 14.54
N GLY A 37 -12.04 2.10 13.93
CA GLY A 37 -11.71 1.42 12.68
C GLY A 37 -11.23 -0.01 12.88
N ILE A 38 -11.43 -0.86 11.87
CA ILE A 38 -10.85 -2.21 11.87
C ILE A 38 -9.35 -2.12 11.57
N ILE A 39 -9.00 -1.32 10.57
CA ILE A 39 -7.61 -1.08 10.16
C ILE A 39 -7.10 0.10 10.98
N GLN A 40 -6.25 -0.19 11.95
CA GLN A 40 -5.64 0.78 12.86
C GLN A 40 -4.30 1.32 12.34
N SER A 41 -3.56 0.48 11.61
CA SER A 41 -2.23 0.84 11.09
C SER A 41 -1.94 0.12 9.77
N TYR A 42 -0.96 0.63 9.03
CA TYR A 42 -0.33 -0.08 7.92
C TYR A 42 1.18 0.14 7.96
N GLU A 43 1.92 -0.82 7.41
CA GLU A 43 3.36 -0.74 7.22
C GLU A 43 3.69 -1.10 5.76
N ILE A 44 4.75 -0.48 5.24
CA ILE A 44 5.25 -0.75 3.88
C ILE A 44 6.33 -1.81 4.00
N ASP A 45 6.23 -2.89 3.22
CA ASP A 45 7.30 -3.86 3.10
C ASP A 45 8.42 -3.27 2.22
N ARG A 46 9.49 -2.82 2.88
CA ARG A 46 10.65 -2.20 2.21
C ARG A 46 11.59 -3.23 1.56
N ASP A 47 11.40 -4.51 1.88
CA ASP A 47 12.24 -5.59 1.39
C ASP A 47 11.68 -6.24 0.12
N SER A 48 10.37 -6.13 -0.12
CA SER A 48 9.71 -6.64 -1.34
C SER A 48 9.57 -5.61 -2.48
N LEU A 49 10.14 -4.41 -2.34
CA LEU A 49 10.06 -3.37 -3.38
C LEU A 49 10.77 -3.81 -4.67
N GLU A 50 10.03 -3.77 -5.78
CA GLU A 50 10.53 -4.18 -7.10
C GLU A 50 9.91 -3.34 -8.22
N TYR A 51 10.71 -2.93 -9.21
CA TYR A 51 10.16 -2.31 -10.42
C TYR A 51 9.47 -3.35 -11.29
N ASN A 52 8.22 -3.08 -11.69
CA ASN A 52 7.54 -3.89 -12.68
C ASN A 52 8.21 -3.68 -14.05
N PRO A 53 8.61 -4.74 -14.79
CA PRO A 53 9.18 -4.62 -16.13
C PRO A 53 8.30 -3.84 -17.13
N MET A 54 6.98 -3.83 -16.92
CA MET A 54 6.00 -3.09 -17.70
C MET A 54 5.79 -1.63 -17.22
N GLY A 55 6.57 -1.20 -16.23
CA GLY A 55 6.50 0.12 -15.62
C GLY A 55 5.78 0.15 -14.28
N GLY A 56 6.23 1.06 -13.43
CA GLY A 56 5.74 1.25 -12.06
C GLY A 56 6.59 0.54 -11.01
N LEU A 57 6.32 0.86 -9.74
CA LEU A 57 6.95 0.25 -8.57
C LEU A 57 5.93 -0.66 -7.88
N ILE A 58 6.27 -1.93 -7.70
CA ILE A 58 5.49 -2.90 -6.91
C ILE A 58 5.76 -2.63 -5.43
N ILE A 59 4.68 -2.47 -4.67
CA ILE A 59 4.72 -2.11 -3.26
C ILE A 59 3.69 -2.92 -2.52
N ASP A 60 4.15 -3.65 -1.51
CA ASP A 60 3.26 -4.32 -0.57
C ASP A 60 3.13 -3.49 0.70
N ILE A 61 1.89 -3.35 1.17
CA ILE A 61 1.61 -2.88 2.52
C ILE A 61 0.84 -3.94 3.28
N PHE A 62 1.10 -4.07 4.56
CA PHE A 62 0.34 -4.95 5.46
C PHE A 62 -0.30 -4.14 6.57
N VAL A 63 -1.50 -4.53 6.98
CA VAL A 63 -2.29 -3.79 7.99
C VAL A 63 -2.23 -4.46 9.35
N ASN A 64 -2.37 -3.65 10.41
CA ASN A 64 -2.42 -4.11 11.81
C ASN A 64 -1.26 -5.05 12.18
N ASN A 65 -0.08 -4.81 11.61
CA ASN A 65 1.12 -5.62 11.80
C ASN A 65 0.93 -7.11 11.43
N ASN A 66 -0.06 -7.43 10.59
CA ASN A 66 -0.34 -8.78 10.11
C ASN A 66 0.10 -8.91 8.63
N LYS A 67 1.22 -9.59 8.40
CA LYS A 67 1.78 -9.80 7.05
C LYS A 67 0.86 -10.56 6.09
N ASP A 68 -0.05 -11.39 6.61
CA ASP A 68 -1.01 -12.11 5.77
C ASP A 68 -2.12 -11.17 5.28
N ALA A 69 -2.42 -10.10 6.03
CA ALA A 69 -3.39 -9.08 5.66
C ALA A 69 -2.72 -7.93 4.89
N PHE A 70 -2.39 -8.19 3.62
CA PHE A 70 -1.71 -7.23 2.75
C PHE A 70 -2.54 -6.75 1.55
N VAL A 71 -2.08 -5.63 0.97
CA VAL A 71 -2.44 -5.11 -0.35
C VAL A 71 -1.17 -4.82 -1.12
N SER A 72 -1.07 -5.36 -2.34
CA SER A 72 -0.01 -5.05 -3.29
C SER A 72 -0.49 -4.01 -4.31
N PHE A 73 0.33 -3.02 -4.61
CA PHE A 73 0.07 -1.95 -5.57
C PHE A 73 1.11 -1.97 -6.68
N ASN A 74 0.71 -1.71 -7.92
CA ASN A 74 1.64 -1.21 -8.93
C ASN A 74 1.53 0.31 -9.03
N LEU A 75 2.45 1.01 -8.37
CA LEU A 75 2.48 2.45 -8.25
C LEU A 75 3.09 3.08 -9.51
N MET A 76 2.29 3.86 -10.23
CA MET A 76 2.66 4.57 -11.44
C MET A 76 2.93 6.04 -11.13
N ASP A 77 4.07 6.55 -11.59
CA ASP A 77 4.36 7.98 -11.60
C ASP A 77 3.53 8.65 -12.70
N ASN A 78 2.78 9.69 -12.33
CA ASN A 78 1.93 10.44 -13.25
C ASN A 78 2.72 11.54 -14.02
N GLY A 79 3.99 11.77 -13.68
CA GLY A 79 4.86 12.78 -14.28
C GLY A 79 4.69 14.19 -13.72
N ASP A 80 3.78 14.38 -12.76
CA ASP A 80 3.52 15.65 -12.06
C ASP A 80 3.94 15.61 -10.57
N GLY A 81 4.69 14.57 -10.18
CA GLY A 81 5.08 14.31 -8.81
C GLY A 81 4.03 13.56 -7.99
N THR A 82 2.87 13.22 -8.57
CA THR A 82 1.86 12.38 -7.95
C THR A 82 1.91 10.94 -8.45
N TYR A 83 1.23 10.05 -7.74
CA TYR A 83 1.16 8.64 -8.09
C TYR A 83 -0.28 8.16 -8.25
N SER A 84 -0.45 7.15 -9.09
CA SER A 84 -1.67 6.36 -9.21
C SER A 84 -1.35 4.87 -9.08
N SER A 85 -2.37 4.03 -8.94
CA SER A 85 -2.17 2.57 -8.95
C SER A 85 -2.76 1.99 -10.23
N ALA A 86 -1.96 1.29 -11.03
CA ALA A 86 -2.44 0.63 -12.24
C ALA A 86 -3.33 -0.58 -11.91
N TYR A 87 -2.92 -1.37 -10.91
CA TYR A 87 -3.70 -2.47 -10.35
C TYR A 87 -3.39 -2.63 -8.87
N HIS A 88 -4.25 -3.39 -8.17
CA HIS A 88 -4.04 -3.80 -6.79
C HIS A 88 -4.38 -5.28 -6.61
N ILE A 89 -3.62 -5.98 -5.79
CA ILE A 89 -3.91 -7.36 -5.35
C ILE A 89 -4.19 -7.29 -3.85
N ILE A 90 -5.22 -7.97 -3.39
CA ILE A 90 -5.66 -7.95 -1.99
C ILE A 90 -5.65 -9.36 -1.47
N SER A 91 -5.01 -9.57 -0.33
CA SER A 91 -5.03 -10.85 0.37
C SER A 91 -6.44 -11.29 0.80
N VAL A 92 -6.59 -12.59 1.01
CA VAL A 92 -7.84 -13.14 1.57
C VAL A 92 -8.05 -12.60 2.98
N GLU A 93 -6.98 -12.53 3.77
CA GLU A 93 -6.97 -12.08 5.15
C GLU A 93 -7.35 -10.62 5.28
N PHE A 94 -6.87 -9.73 4.40
CA PHE A 94 -7.32 -8.32 4.39
C PHE A 94 -8.83 -8.23 4.20
N ASN A 95 -9.39 -8.99 3.25
CA ASN A 95 -10.84 -8.99 3.04
C ASN A 95 -11.60 -9.65 4.22
N ALA A 96 -11.00 -10.66 4.86
CA ALA A 96 -11.59 -11.33 6.01
C ALA A 96 -11.67 -10.39 7.23
N LEU A 97 -10.68 -9.52 7.44
CA LEU A 97 -10.73 -8.48 8.49
C LEU A 97 -11.98 -7.61 8.34
N LEU A 98 -12.27 -7.14 7.13
CA LEU A 98 -13.40 -6.24 6.87
C LEU A 98 -14.78 -6.90 6.91
N LYS A 99 -14.85 -8.24 6.89
CA LYS A 99 -16.12 -8.98 6.97
C LYS A 99 -16.55 -9.27 8.41
N LYS A 100 -15.63 -9.22 9.39
CA LYS A 100 -15.92 -9.56 10.79
C LYS A 100 -16.78 -8.52 11.52
N ASP A 101 -16.91 -7.32 10.95
CA ASP A 101 -17.65 -6.18 11.51
C ASP A 101 -19.05 -5.99 10.91
N LYS A 102 -19.52 -6.92 10.07
CA LYS A 102 -20.90 -6.93 9.54
C LYS A 102 -21.70 -8.07 10.14
#